data_AF-A0A916QNT0-F1
#
_entry.id   AF-A0A916QNT0-F1
#
_cell.length_a   1.000
_cell.length_b   1.000
_cell.length_c   1.000
_cell.angle_alpha   90.00
_cell.angle_beta   90.00
_cell.angle_gamma   90.00
#
_symmetry.space_group_name_H-M   'P 1'
#
loop_
_entity.id
_entity.type
_entity.pdbx_description
1 polymer ?
#
loop_
_entity_poly.entity_id
_entity_poly.type
_entity_poly.pdbx_seq_one_letter_code
_entity_poly.pdbx_strand_id
1 'polypeptide(L)'
;MELLALNVLTGINSDSILRVASKLNIPPNLADELTLVVDEKRGMSANRPLKTEEAKFFISIVCHLAKQNQALIRRAVALMEQVAAQKAKPQSVTLLREYLDKFEKAYKQYHIYSENTPDDNPEKLALKLLVDLLFYSAPQGCSRHWSSLKF
;
A
#
# COMPACT_ATOMS: atom_id res chain seq x y z
N MET A 1 2.09 5.47 0.73
CA MET A 1 2.92 4.25 0.98
C MET A 1 2.13 2.94 0.85
N GLU A 2 0.80 3.01 0.95
CA GLU A 2 -0.19 1.94 0.88
C GLU A 2 -0.10 1.16 -0.44
N LEU A 3 0.04 1.87 -1.56
CA LEU A 3 0.19 1.25 -2.87
C LEU A 3 1.51 0.45 -2.98
N LEU A 4 2.59 0.95 -2.39
CA LEU A 4 3.88 0.27 -2.32
C LEU A 4 3.78 -1.02 -1.49
N ALA A 5 3.16 -0.94 -0.31
CA ALA A 5 2.90 -2.10 0.55
C ALA A 5 2.03 -3.14 -0.16
N LEU A 6 0.96 -2.70 -0.82
CA LEU A 6 0.06 -3.59 -1.55
C LEU A 6 0.78 -4.29 -2.71
N ASN A 7 1.56 -3.54 -3.48
CA ASN A 7 2.40 -4.08 -4.55
C ASN A 7 3.37 -5.14 -4.04
N VAL A 8 4.10 -4.86 -2.98
CA VAL A 8 5.07 -5.80 -2.43
C VAL A 8 4.40 -7.08 -1.91
N LEU A 9 3.23 -6.96 -1.29
CA LEU A 9 2.49 -8.10 -0.74
C LEU A 9 1.88 -8.98 -1.84
N THR A 10 1.30 -8.37 -2.88
CA THR A 10 0.40 -9.04 -3.83
C THR A 10 1.01 -9.25 -5.21
N GLY A 11 2.08 -8.53 -5.54
CA GLY A 11 2.66 -8.53 -6.88
C GLY A 11 1.84 -7.76 -7.92
N ILE A 12 0.89 -6.91 -7.52
CA ILE A 12 0.16 -6.06 -8.47
C ILE A 12 1.13 -5.24 -9.32
N ASN A 13 0.88 -5.17 -10.62
CA ASN A 13 1.70 -4.45 -11.58
C ASN A 13 0.94 -3.24 -12.15
N SER A 14 1.59 -2.49 -13.04
CA SER A 14 0.98 -1.34 -13.71
C SER A 14 -0.28 -1.69 -14.50
N ASP A 15 -0.35 -2.87 -15.13
CA ASP A 15 -1.57 -3.30 -15.83
C ASP A 15 -2.78 -3.41 -14.89
N SER A 16 -2.54 -3.86 -13.66
CA SER A 16 -3.58 -3.96 -12.63
C SER A 16 -4.09 -2.57 -12.24
N ILE A 17 -3.19 -1.59 -12.11
CA ILE A 17 -3.54 -0.19 -11.84
C ILE A 17 -4.34 0.39 -12.99
N LEU A 18 -3.84 0.31 -14.23
CA LEU A 18 -4.47 0.90 -15.41
C LEU A 18 -5.87 0.34 -15.66
N ARG A 19 -6.07 -0.96 -15.42
CA ARG A 19 -7.39 -1.61 -15.52
C ARG A 19 -8.37 -1.06 -14.49
N VAL A 20 -7.93 -0.88 -13.24
CA VAL A 20 -8.77 -0.30 -12.19
C VAL A 20 -9.04 1.17 -12.46
N ALA A 21 -8.03 1.93 -12.90
CA ALA A 21 -8.16 3.33 -13.27
C ALA A 21 -9.19 3.54 -14.38
N SER A 22 -9.14 2.73 -15.44
CA SER A 22 -10.14 2.74 -16.52
C SER A 22 -11.55 2.44 -16.00
N LYS A 23 -11.69 1.43 -15.14
CA LYS A 23 -12.99 1.05 -14.56
C LYS A 23 -13.60 2.14 -13.68
N LEU A 24 -12.75 2.90 -12.99
CA LEU A 24 -13.15 3.98 -12.08
C LEU A 24 -13.18 5.36 -12.76
N ASN A 25 -12.95 5.42 -14.07
CA ASN A 25 -12.88 6.65 -14.87
C ASN A 25 -11.88 7.67 -14.31
N ILE A 26 -10.71 7.18 -13.90
CA ILE A 26 -9.65 7.99 -13.29
C ILE A 26 -8.84 8.67 -14.40
N PRO A 27 -8.46 9.95 -14.24
CA PRO A 27 -7.63 10.66 -15.21
C PRO A 27 -6.33 9.91 -15.56
N PRO A 28 -5.96 9.78 -16.86
CA PRO A 28 -4.77 9.03 -17.28
C PRO A 28 -3.47 9.52 -16.63
N ASN A 29 -3.30 10.84 -16.51
CA ASN A 29 -2.13 11.44 -15.88
C ASN A 29 -1.93 10.98 -14.43
N LEU A 30 -3.02 10.81 -13.68
CA LEU A 30 -2.95 10.29 -12.31
C LEU A 30 -2.67 8.79 -12.31
N ALA A 31 -3.24 8.03 -13.25
CA ALA A 31 -2.97 6.60 -13.37
C ALA A 31 -1.48 6.34 -13.66
N ASP A 32 -0.88 7.13 -14.56
CA ASP A 32 0.54 7.05 -14.92
C ASP A 32 1.46 7.36 -13.73
N GLU A 33 1.10 8.33 -12.89
CA GLU A 33 1.88 8.61 -11.67
C GLU A 33 1.84 7.43 -10.67
N LEU A 34 0.74 6.69 -10.63
CA LEU A 34 0.60 5.51 -9.76
C LEU A 34 1.35 4.30 -10.30
N THR A 35 1.49 4.15 -11.62
CA THR A 35 2.32 3.10 -12.22
C THR A 35 3.80 3.29 -11.86
N LEU A 36 4.27 4.54 -11.76
CA LEU A 36 5.65 4.83 -11.32
C LEU A 36 5.95 4.33 -9.90
N VAL A 37 4.97 4.39 -8.99
CA VAL A 37 5.11 3.85 -7.62
C VAL A 37 5.29 2.33 -7.63
N VAL A 38 4.72 1.64 -8.61
CA VAL A 38 4.74 0.18 -8.71
C VAL A 38 5.94 -0.33 -9.50
N ASP A 39 6.27 0.27 -10.63
CA ASP A 39 7.34 -0.22 -11.49
C ASP A 39 8.72 0.32 -11.07
N GLU A 40 8.80 1.62 -10.81
CA GLU A 40 10.07 2.29 -10.48
C GLU A 40 10.28 2.43 -8.97
N LYS A 41 9.29 2.02 -8.17
CA LYS A 41 9.20 2.33 -6.74
C LYS A 41 9.37 3.82 -6.48
N ARG A 42 8.95 4.68 -7.41
CA ARG A 42 9.20 6.11 -7.37
C ARG A 42 7.99 6.85 -6.82
N GLY A 43 8.23 7.82 -5.93
CA GLY A 43 7.15 8.70 -5.47
C GLY A 43 6.52 9.49 -6.60
N MET A 44 5.22 9.79 -6.46
CA MET A 44 4.58 10.83 -7.26
C MET A 44 5.40 12.11 -7.14
N SER A 45 5.55 12.87 -8.23
CA SER A 45 6.39 14.07 -8.30
C SER A 45 6.27 14.90 -7.02
N ALA A 46 7.36 14.96 -6.24
CA ALA A 46 7.38 15.43 -4.85
C ALA A 46 6.97 16.90 -4.67
N ASN A 47 6.76 17.64 -5.77
CA ASN A 47 6.51 19.07 -5.76
C ASN A 47 5.04 19.47 -5.90
N ARG A 48 4.08 18.56 -5.75
CA ARG A 48 2.66 18.94 -5.76
C ARG A 48 1.85 18.24 -4.66
N PRO A 49 1.23 18.99 -3.73
CA PRO A 49 0.23 18.41 -2.85
C PRO A 49 -0.95 17.90 -3.68
N LEU A 50 -1.37 16.66 -3.41
CA LEU A 50 -2.53 16.07 -4.07
C LEU A 50 -3.76 16.92 -3.80
N LYS A 51 -4.51 17.25 -4.85
CA LYS A 51 -5.84 17.83 -4.71
C LYS A 51 -6.77 16.81 -4.04
N THR A 52 -7.79 17.29 -3.32
CA THR A 52 -8.79 16.44 -2.67
C THR A 52 -9.38 15.37 -3.60
N GLU A 53 -9.58 15.69 -4.87
CA GLU A 53 -10.05 14.73 -5.88
C GLU A 53 -9.00 13.67 -6.25
N GLU A 54 -7.73 14.06 -6.39
CA GLU A 54 -6.63 13.11 -6.66
C GLU A 54 -6.45 12.13 -5.48
N ALA A 55 -6.59 12.62 -4.24
CA ALA A 55 -6.60 11.78 -3.05
C ALA A 55 -7.77 10.78 -3.02
N LYS A 56 -8.98 11.20 -3.45
CA LYS A 56 -10.14 10.29 -3.55
C LYS A 56 -9.90 9.19 -4.59
N PHE A 57 -9.32 9.52 -5.73
CA PHE A 57 -8.98 8.54 -6.75
C PHE A 57 -7.91 7.56 -6.28
N PHE A 58 -6.86 8.05 -5.60
CA PHE A 58 -5.83 7.21 -5.00
C PHE A 58 -6.43 6.18 -4.03
N ILE A 59 -7.23 6.64 -3.07
CA ILE A 59 -7.90 5.77 -2.09
C ILE A 59 -8.80 4.76 -2.81
N SER A 60 -9.52 5.18 -3.85
CA SER A 60 -10.41 4.30 -4.60
C SER A 60 -9.66 3.17 -5.31
N ILE A 61 -8.49 3.47 -5.90
CA ILE A 61 -7.62 2.46 -6.52
C ILE A 61 -7.11 1.48 -5.47
N VAL A 62 -6.52 1.98 -4.38
CA VAL A 62 -5.96 1.14 -3.30
C VAL A 62 -7.05 0.24 -2.72
N CYS A 63 -8.23 0.79 -2.45
CA CYS A 63 -9.40 0.03 -2.01
C CYS A 63 -9.81 -1.07 -2.99
N HIS A 64 -9.87 -0.77 -4.28
CA HIS A 64 -10.30 -1.75 -5.29
C HIS A 64 -9.29 -2.90 -5.39
N LEU A 65 -8.00 -2.59 -5.42
CA LEU A 65 -6.91 -3.57 -5.49
C LEU A 65 -6.81 -4.38 -4.19
N ALA A 66 -6.98 -3.75 -3.03
CA ALA A 66 -7.02 -4.43 -1.73
C ALA A 66 -8.20 -5.40 -1.64
N LYS A 67 -9.38 -5.01 -2.13
CA LYS A 67 -10.55 -5.89 -2.21
C LYS A 67 -10.30 -7.12 -3.08
N GLN A 68 -9.63 -6.96 -4.22
CA GLN A 68 -9.25 -8.08 -5.09
C GLN A 68 -8.28 -9.06 -4.41
N ASN A 69 -7.44 -8.56 -3.50
CA ASN A 69 -6.42 -9.33 -2.78
C ASN A 69 -6.78 -9.62 -1.31
N GLN A 70 -8.06 -9.52 -0.96
CA GLN A 70 -8.53 -9.55 0.43
C GLN A 70 -8.10 -10.83 1.18
N ALA A 71 -8.16 -12.00 0.52
CA ALA A 71 -7.80 -13.27 1.14
C ALA A 71 -6.32 -13.29 1.58
N LEU A 72 -5.42 -12.78 0.73
CA LEU A 72 -3.99 -12.70 1.03
C LEU A 72 -3.71 -11.69 2.14
N ILE A 73 -4.35 -10.52 2.10
CA ILE A 73 -4.24 -9.49 3.14
C ILE A 73 -4.70 -10.03 4.50
N ARG A 74 -5.86 -10.69 4.55
CA ARG A 74 -6.37 -11.33 5.78
C ARG A 74 -5.42 -12.39 6.31
N ARG A 75 -4.85 -13.22 5.44
CA ARG A 75 -3.87 -14.24 5.83
C ARG A 75 -2.60 -13.61 6.41
N ALA A 76 -2.08 -12.56 5.79
CA ALA A 76 -0.88 -11.86 6.28
C ALA A 76 -1.12 -11.25 7.67
N VAL A 77 -2.27 -10.58 7.88
CA VAL A 77 -2.61 -10.01 9.20
C VAL A 77 -2.84 -11.09 10.25
N ALA A 78 -3.56 -12.18 9.93
CA ALA A 78 -3.76 -13.28 10.87
C ALA A 78 -2.42 -13.91 11.33
N LEU A 79 -1.48 -14.08 10.40
CA LEU A 79 -0.13 -14.57 10.73
C LEU A 79 0.63 -13.56 11.61
N MET A 80 0.49 -12.26 11.34
CA MET A 80 1.09 -11.20 12.15
C MET A 80 0.55 -11.20 13.58
N GLU A 81 -0.76 -11.36 13.77
CA GLU A 81 -1.38 -11.49 15.10
C GLU A 81 -0.94 -12.77 15.80
N GLN A 82 -0.86 -13.88 15.08
CA GLN A 82 -0.44 -15.17 15.61
C GLN A 82 1.00 -15.16 16.13
N VAL A 83 1.96 -14.59 15.39
CA VAL A 83 3.36 -14.49 15.83
C VAL A 83 3.51 -13.52 16.99
N ALA A 84 2.75 -12.43 17.00
CA ALA A 84 2.74 -11.47 18.10
C ALA A 84 2.22 -12.12 19.40
N ALA A 85 1.16 -12.92 19.34
CA ALA A 85 0.62 -13.67 20.48
C ALA A 85 1.64 -14.67 21.06
N GLN A 86 2.50 -15.24 20.21
CA GLN A 86 3.59 -16.14 20.60
C GLN A 86 4.86 -15.40 21.07
N LYS A 87 4.86 -14.06 21.06
CA LYS A 87 6.06 -13.23 21.29
C LYS A 87 7.22 -13.58 20.33
N ALA A 88 6.87 -14.12 19.16
CA ALA A 88 7.82 -14.47 18.12
C ALA A 88 8.02 -13.28 17.16
N LYS A 89 9.16 -13.29 16.47
CA LYS A 89 9.45 -12.26 15.46
C LYS A 89 8.62 -12.49 14.19
N PRO A 90 8.11 -11.44 13.51
CA PRO A 90 7.38 -11.57 12.26
C PRO A 90 8.14 -12.36 11.18
N GLN A 91 9.47 -12.20 11.12
CA GLN A 91 10.33 -12.90 10.18
C GLN A 91 10.37 -14.42 10.41
N SER A 92 9.87 -14.94 11.53
CA SER A 92 9.77 -16.39 11.77
C SER A 92 8.87 -17.10 10.75
N VAL A 93 7.89 -16.39 10.19
CA VAL A 93 6.97 -16.91 9.17
C VAL A 93 7.41 -16.44 7.78
N THR A 94 7.50 -17.37 6.82
CA THR A 94 7.99 -17.11 5.45
C THR A 94 7.26 -15.96 4.76
N LEU A 95 5.93 -15.94 4.80
CA LEU A 95 5.14 -14.88 4.14
C LEU A 95 5.49 -13.48 4.66
N LEU A 96 5.60 -13.33 5.98
CA LEU A 96 5.90 -12.04 6.61
C LEU A 96 7.36 -11.64 6.39
N ARG A 97 8.29 -12.60 6.45
CA ARG A 97 9.70 -12.36 6.12
C ARG A 97 9.87 -11.82 4.71
N GLU A 98 9.30 -12.52 3.72
CA GLU A 98 9.39 -12.10 2.33
C GLU A 98 8.75 -10.74 2.09
N TYR A 99 7.59 -10.48 2.71
CA TYR A 99 6.93 -9.19 2.64
C TYR A 99 7.81 -8.07 3.20
N LEU A 100 8.37 -8.25 4.40
CA LEU A 100 9.22 -7.26 5.06
C LEU A 100 10.51 -7.00 4.28
N ASP A 101 11.18 -8.06 3.80
CA ASP A 101 12.42 -7.94 3.02
C ASP A 101 12.18 -7.21 1.69
N LYS A 102 11.10 -7.53 0.99
CA LYS A 102 10.71 -6.86 -0.25
C LYS A 102 10.27 -5.41 0.02
N PHE A 103 9.59 -5.15 1.14
CA PHE A 103 9.13 -3.82 1.50
C PHE A 103 10.30 -2.92 1.84
N GLU A 104 11.27 -3.39 2.63
CA GLU A 104 12.46 -2.62 2.98
C GLU A 104 13.25 -2.19 1.73
N LYS A 105 13.40 -3.10 0.75
CA LYS A 105 14.05 -2.79 -0.53
C LYS A 105 13.27 -1.73 -1.31
N ALA A 106 11.96 -1.93 -1.47
CA ALA A 106 11.10 -1.01 -2.20
C ALA A 106 11.03 0.37 -1.52
N TYR A 107 11.01 0.40 -0.19
CA TYR A 107 11.02 1.60 0.63
C TYR A 107 12.30 2.41 0.43
N LYS A 108 13.47 1.77 0.51
CA LYS A 108 14.76 2.42 0.26
C LYS A 108 14.82 3.00 -1.16
N GLN A 109 14.37 2.24 -2.16
CA GLN A 109 14.30 2.72 -3.54
C GLN A 109 13.39 3.94 -3.68
N TYR A 110 12.22 3.93 -3.04
CA TYR A 110 11.29 5.05 -3.02
C TYR A 110 11.89 6.33 -2.43
N HIS A 111 12.61 6.20 -1.33
CA HIS A 111 13.21 7.34 -0.65
C HIS A 111 14.47 7.88 -1.34
N ILE A 112 15.23 7.03 -2.06
CA ILE A 112 16.34 7.48 -2.91
C ILE A 112 15.85 8.50 -3.95
N TYR A 113 14.66 8.29 -4.51
CA TYR A 113 14.09 9.20 -5.51
C TYR A 113 13.33 10.39 -4.92
N SER A 114 13.09 10.43 -3.60
CA SER A 114 12.28 11.47 -2.97
C SER A 114 13.09 12.50 -2.16
N GLU A 115 14.43 12.48 -2.23
CA GLU A 115 15.37 13.37 -1.51
C GLU A 115 15.12 13.49 0.01
N ASN A 116 14.42 12.50 0.60
CA ASN A 116 14.04 12.50 2.00
C ASN A 116 14.53 11.20 2.64
N THR A 117 15.51 11.30 3.53
CA THR A 117 15.92 10.20 4.40
C THR A 117 14.85 10.02 5.49
N PRO A 118 14.14 8.89 5.52
CA PRO A 118 13.16 8.69 6.56
C PRO A 118 13.84 8.29 7.87
N ASP A 119 13.37 8.87 8.97
CA ASP A 119 13.72 8.49 10.35
C ASP A 119 12.87 7.29 10.84
N ASP A 120 12.01 6.76 9.97
CA ASP A 120 11.05 5.70 10.29
C ASP A 120 11.63 4.30 10.10
N ASN A 121 11.34 3.43 11.08
CA ASN A 121 11.63 2.00 10.99
C ASN A 121 10.74 1.34 9.91
N PRO A 122 11.31 0.86 8.78
CA PRO A 122 10.55 0.34 7.64
C PRO A 122 9.75 -0.92 8.00
N GLU A 123 10.23 -1.74 8.93
CA GLU A 123 9.50 -2.92 9.41
C GLU A 123 8.22 -2.51 10.14
N LYS A 124 8.33 -1.57 11.08
CA LYS A 124 7.17 -1.07 11.84
C LYS A 124 6.13 -0.44 10.91
N LEU A 125 6.59 0.34 9.92
CA LEU A 125 5.72 0.93 8.90
C LEU A 125 5.03 -0.15 8.06
N ALA A 126 5.77 -1.16 7.59
CA ALA A 126 5.23 -2.25 6.78
C ALA A 126 4.11 -3.02 7.50
N LEU A 127 4.30 -3.31 8.79
CA LEU A 127 3.30 -4.00 9.62
C LEU A 127 2.06 -3.13 9.86
N LYS A 128 2.24 -1.83 10.12
CA LYS A 128 1.12 -0.88 10.19
C LYS A 128 0.32 -0.88 8.89
N LEU A 129 1.00 -0.81 7.74
CA LEU A 129 0.36 -0.80 6.44
C LEU A 129 -0.41 -2.10 6.14
N LEU A 130 -0.02 -3.26 6.67
CA LEU A 130 -0.83 -4.48 6.55
C LEU A 130 -2.21 -4.33 7.21
N VAL A 131 -2.25 -3.66 8.37
CA VAL A 131 -3.49 -3.36 9.07
C VAL A 131 -4.33 -2.35 8.28
N ASP A 132 -3.71 -1.30 7.75
CA ASP A 132 -4.40 -0.32 6.88
C ASP A 132 -4.99 -1.01 5.64
N LEU A 133 -4.24 -1.90 4.99
CA LEU A 133 -4.70 -2.70 3.85
C LEU A 133 -5.86 -3.64 4.22
N LEU A 134 -5.88 -4.21 5.42
CA LEU A 134 -7.02 -5.00 5.90
C LEU A 134 -8.28 -4.13 5.95
N PHE A 135 -8.18 -2.90 6.46
CA PHE A 135 -9.28 -1.96 6.44
C PHE A 135 -9.72 -1.62 5.01
N TYR A 136 -8.79 -1.26 4.11
CA TYR A 136 -9.12 -0.96 2.72
C TYR A 136 -9.77 -2.12 1.95
N SER A 137 -9.41 -3.37 2.29
CA SER A 137 -9.99 -4.57 1.69
C SER A 137 -11.43 -4.87 2.12
N ALA A 138 -11.92 -4.25 3.19
CA ALA A 138 -13.27 -4.52 3.71
C ALA A 138 -14.36 -3.87 2.84
N PRO A 139 -15.57 -4.47 2.74
CA PRO A 139 -16.68 -3.93 1.95
C PRO A 139 -17.01 -2.46 2.27
N GLN A 140 -16.96 -2.07 3.55
CA GLN A 140 -17.17 -0.71 4.07
C GLN A 140 -15.87 0.01 4.48
N GLY A 141 -14.70 -0.52 4.12
CA GLY A 141 -13.39 0.00 4.53
C GLY A 141 -13.16 1.44 4.08
N CYS A 142 -13.44 1.71 2.81
CA CYS A 142 -13.23 3.02 2.19
C CYS A 142 -14.14 4.11 2.78
N SER A 143 -15.38 3.77 3.18
CA SER A 143 -16.32 4.72 3.76
C SER A 143 -16.04 5.00 5.24
N ARG A 144 -15.55 4.02 6.00
CA ARG A 144 -15.17 4.21 7.41
C ARG A 144 -13.90 5.03 7.58
N HIS A 145 -12.93 4.91 6.66
CA HIS A 145 -11.69 5.68 6.76
C HIS A 145 -11.89 7.19 6.54
N TRP A 146 -12.82 7.57 5.66
CA TRP A 146 -13.21 8.97 5.45
C TRP A 146 -13.78 9.61 6.73
N SER A 147 -14.49 8.84 7.56
CA SER A 147 -15.08 9.35 8.81
C SER A 147 -14.04 9.70 9.90
N SER A 148 -12.84 9.13 9.80
CA SER A 148 -11.70 9.38 10.70
C SER A 148 -10.77 10.52 10.24
N LEU A 149 -10.94 11.03 9.01
CA LEU A 149 -10.28 12.25 8.52
C LEU A 149 -11.20 13.46 8.77
N LYS A 150 -11.42 13.79 10.04
CA LYS A 150 -11.92 15.13 10.39
C LYS A 150 -10.70 16.07 10.43
N PHE A 151 -10.73 17.08 9.57
CA PHE A 151 -9.85 18.24 9.62
C PHE A 151 -10.07 19.04 10.90
#